data_AF-A0A9D6YT68-F1
#
_entry.id   AF-A0A9D6YT68-F1
#
_cell.length_a   1.000
_cell.length_b   1.000
_cell.length_c   1.000
_cell.angle_alpha   90.00
_cell.angle_beta   90.00
_cell.angle_gamma   90.00
#
_symmetry.space_group_name_H-M   'P 1'
#
loop_
_entity.id
_entity.type
_entity.pdbx_description
1 polymer ?
#
loop_
_entity_poly.entity_id
_entity_poly.type
_entity_poly.pdbx_seq_one_letter_code
_entity_poly.pdbx_strand_id
1 'polypeptide(L)' 'MCAAHHTPSIAILVVAGGRGARAGDGPPKQYRSLAGTTLLARTLHGLHMAMPQAALKVV' A
#
# COMPACT_ATOMS: atom_id res chain seq x y z
N MET A 1 36.61 8.33 16.18
CA MET A 1 35.37 9.01 15.73
C MET A 1 34.56 7.97 14.98
N CYS A 2 33.56 7.35 15.62
CA CYS A 2 32.78 6.26 15.02
C CYS A 2 31.73 6.87 14.07
N ALA A 3 31.66 6.38 12.83
CA ALA A 3 30.65 6.80 11.87
C ALA A 3 29.25 6.48 12.41
N ALA A 4 28.34 7.45 12.36
CA ALA A 4 26.94 7.23 12.72
C ALA A 4 26.35 6.14 11.83
N HIS A 5 25.75 5.12 12.42
CA HIS A 5 25.07 4.06 11.69
C HIS A 5 23.83 4.66 11.03
N HIS A 6 23.84 4.80 9.71
CA HIS A 6 22.62 5.15 8.98
C HIS A 6 21.69 3.94 9.06
N THR A 7 20.57 4.09 9.75
CA THR A 7 19.49 3.11 9.65
C THR A 7 18.87 3.28 8.27
N PRO A 8 18.91 2.26 7.39
CA PRO A 8 18.37 2.38 6.05
C PRO A 8 16.87 2.70 6.10
N SER A 9 16.44 3.72 5.35
CA SER A 9 15.02 4.03 5.19
C SER A 9 14.34 2.96 4.34
N ILE A 10 13.27 2.38 4.86
CA ILE A 10 12.45 1.39 4.13
C ILE A 10 11.39 2.14 3.32
N ALA A 11 11.30 1.85 2.03
CA ALA A 11 10.23 2.32 1.16
C ALA A 11 9.27 1.17 0.81
N ILE A 12 7.97 1.45 0.78
CA ILE A 12 6.93 0.48 0.42
C ILE A 12 6.29 0.92 -0.90
N LEU A 13 6.33 0.06 -1.91
CA LEU A 13 5.68 0.29 -3.21
C LEU A 13 4.42 -0.57 -3.33
N VAL A 14 3.25 0.07 -3.34
CA VAL A 14 1.96 -0.62 -3.55
C VAL A 14 1.54 -0.48 -5.01
N VAL A 15 1.69 -1.54 -5.80
CA VAL A 15 1.29 -1.53 -7.21
C VAL A 15 -0.23 -1.74 -7.33
N ALA A 16 -0.95 -0.67 -7.66
CA ALA A 16 -2.41 -0.63 -7.76
C ALA A 16 -2.93 -0.34 -9.19
N GLY A 17 -2.14 -0.59 -10.23
CA GLY A 17 -2.48 -0.29 -11.63
C GLY A 17 -3.04 -1.46 -12.45
N GLY A 18 -3.25 -2.63 -11.85
CA GLY A 18 -3.73 -3.80 -12.58
C GLY A 18 -5.22 -3.73 -12.95
N ARG A 19 -5.62 -4.28 -14.11
CA ARG A 19 -7.04 -4.33 -14.55
C ARG A 19 -7.90 -5.35 -13.79
N GLY A 20 -7.29 -6.39 -13.22
CA GLY A 20 -8.02 -7.40 -12.46
C GLY A 20 -8.91 -8.33 -13.29
N ALA A 21 -8.59 -8.60 -14.56
CA ALA A 21 -9.44 -9.37 -15.50
C ALA A 21 -9.88 -10.77 -15.01
N ARG A 22 -9.09 -11.41 -14.13
CA ARG A 22 -9.44 -12.72 -13.53
C ARG A 22 -10.36 -12.62 -12.31
N ALA A 23 -10.61 -11.42 -11.79
CA ALA A 23 -11.50 -11.20 -10.66
C ALA A 23 -12.98 -11.15 -11.08
N GLY A 24 -13.30 -11.43 -12.35
CA GLY A 24 -14.64 -11.28 -12.91
C GLY A 24 -15.00 -9.82 -13.16
N ASP A 25 -16.26 -9.58 -13.51
CA ASP A 25 -16.75 -8.26 -13.90
C ASP A 25 -16.69 -7.22 -12.79
N GLY A 26 -16.75 -5.95 -13.18
CA GLY A 26 -16.72 -4.80 -12.29
C GLY A 26 -15.37 -4.06 -12.27
N PRO A 27 -15.19 -3.10 -11.33
CA PRO A 27 -14.02 -2.25 -11.30
C PRO A 27 -12.74 -3.04 -10.97
N PRO A 28 -11.54 -2.47 -11.20
CA PRO A 28 -10.28 -3.10 -10.84
C PRO A 28 -10.26 -3.57 -9.39
N LYS A 29 -9.73 -4.78 -9.14
CA LYS A 29 -9.88 -5.48 -7.86
C LYS A 29 -9.40 -4.68 -6.64
N GLN A 30 -8.37 -3.86 -6.79
CA GLN A 30 -7.81 -3.02 -5.74
C GLN A 30 -8.80 -1.95 -5.26
N TYR A 31 -9.74 -1.53 -6.10
CA TYR A 31 -10.74 -0.51 -5.76
C TYR A 31 -12.08 -1.12 -5.34
N ARG A 32 -12.25 -2.45 -5.41
CA ARG A 32 -13.49 -3.10 -4.98
C ARG A 32 -13.65 -3.01 -3.47
N SER A 33 -14.88 -2.71 -3.06
CA SER A 33 -15.29 -2.73 -1.65
C SER A 33 -15.44 -4.16 -1.16
N LEU A 34 -14.81 -4.45 -0.03
CA LEU A 34 -15.02 -5.66 0.76
C LEU A 34 -15.50 -5.20 2.12
N ALA A 35 -16.73 -5.57 2.51
CA ALA A 35 -17.38 -5.13 3.75
C ALA A 35 -17.21 -3.61 4.00
N GLY A 36 -17.59 -2.79 3.01
CA GLY A 36 -17.60 -1.32 3.12
C GLY A 36 -16.26 -0.60 2.91
N THR A 37 -15.13 -1.32 2.87
CA THR A 37 -13.80 -0.72 2.65
C THR A 37 -13.13 -1.28 1.41
N THR A 38 -12.51 -0.43 0.60
CA THR A 38 -11.79 -0.90 -0.59
C THR A 38 -10.59 -1.75 -0.21
N LEU A 39 -10.23 -2.71 -1.06
CA LEU A 39 -9.05 -3.55 -0.82
C LEU A 39 -7.77 -2.71 -0.67
N LEU A 40 -7.59 -1.69 -1.52
CA LEU A 40 -6.44 -0.78 -1.42
C LEU A 40 -6.41 -0.03 -0.08
N ALA A 41 -7.55 0.48 0.39
CA ALA A 41 -7.60 1.17 1.69
C ALA A 41 -7.25 0.23 2.85
N ARG A 42 -7.71 -1.03 2.82
CA ARG A 42 -7.31 -2.06 3.80
C ARG A 42 -5.80 -2.30 3.79
N THR A 43 -5.19 -2.38 2.61
CA THR A 43 -3.73 -2.53 2.47
C THR A 43 -2.97 -1.32 3.03
N LEU A 44 -3.36 -0.10 2.65
CA LEU A 44 -2.70 1.11 3.12
C LEU A 44 -2.83 1.28 4.64
N HIS A 45 -3.98 0.95 5.21
CA HIS A 45 -4.18 0.96 6.66
C HIS A 45 -3.24 -0.02 7.38
N GLY A 46 -3.13 -1.27 6.90
CA GLY A 46 -2.21 -2.25 7.50
C GLY A 46 -0.75 -1.81 7.43
N LEU A 47 -0.33 -1.22 6.31
CA LEU A 47 1.03 -0.68 6.15
C LEU A 47 1.28 0.53 7.05
N HIS A 48 0.31 1.43 7.18
CA HIS A 48 0.41 2.58 8.09
C HIS A 48 0.50 2.14 9.55
N MET A 49 -0.28 1.13 9.96
CA MET A 49 -0.18 0.57 11.31
C MET A 49 1.20 -0.05 11.59
N ALA A 50 1.80 -0.71 10.59
CA ALA A 50 3.12 -1.32 10.72
C ALA A 50 4.27 -0.29 10.66
N MET A 51 4.09 0.79 9.90
CA MET A 51 5.08 1.86 9.72
C MET A 51 4.41 3.24 9.73
N PRO A 52 4.01 3.76 10.90
CA PRO A 52 3.27 5.02 11.00
C PRO A 52 4.02 6.24 10.44
N GLN A 53 5.35 6.20 10.49
CA GLN A 53 6.25 7.24 10.01
C GLN A 53 6.42 7.25 8.48
N ALA A 54 5.94 6.23 7.77
CA ALA A 54 6.04 6.19 6.32
C ALA A 54 5.11 7.25 5.69
N ALA A 55 5.67 8.16 4.91
CA ALA A 55 4.89 9.13 4.17
C ALA A 55 4.10 8.43 3.03
N LEU A 56 2.81 8.75 2.92
CA LEU A 56 1.99 8.30 1.80
C LEU A 56 2.19 9.24 0.61
N LYS A 57 2.64 8.69 -0.52
CA LYS A 57 2.76 9.40 -1.79
C LYS A 57 2.05 8.62 -2.88
N VAL A 58 1.12 9.27 -3.57
CA VAL A 58 0.50 8.74 -4.80
C VAL A 58 1.36 9.20 -5.98
N VAL A 59 1.64 8.28 -6.90
CA VAL A 59 2.44 8.49 -8.11
C VAL A 59 1.67 8.07 -9.34
#